data_AF-A0A4V5TMA4-F1
#
_entry.id   AF-A0A4V5TMA4-F1
#
_cell.length_a   1.000
_cell.length_b   1.000
_cell.length_c   1.000
_cell.angle_alpha   90.00
_cell.angle_beta   90.00
_cell.angle_gamma   90.00
#
_symmetry.space_group_name_H-M   'P 1'
#
loop_
_entity.id
_entity.type
_entity.pdbx_description
1 polymer ?
#
loop_
_entity_poly.entity_id
_entity_poly.type
_entity_poly.pdbx_seq_one_letter_code
_entity_poly.pdbx_strand_id
1 'polypeptide(L)'
;MNRSDATAITCARVLITALADHPDHAFPPFASSDYERALIDFDTICGPQTPGLPALRPAGQASELYEQALNAITILGDLGILDGLQVELVLDVLDQAFNGPW
;
A
#
# COMPACT_ATOMS: atom_id res chain seq x y z
N MET A 1 13.38 7.09 -13.85
CA MET A 1 13.04 7.01 -12.42
C MET A 1 14.11 7.72 -11.63
N ASN A 2 13.76 8.81 -10.96
CA ASN A 2 14.68 9.51 -10.04
C ASN A 2 14.85 8.67 -8.76
N ARG A 3 15.94 8.83 -8.01
CA ARG A 3 16.19 8.04 -6.79
C ARG A 3 15.10 8.24 -5.72
N SER A 4 14.53 9.45 -5.66
CA SER A 4 13.43 9.82 -4.76
C SER A 4 12.13 9.09 -5.10
N ASP A 5 11.84 8.88 -6.39
CA ASP A 5 10.62 8.21 -6.85
C ASP A 5 10.61 6.74 -6.42
N ALA A 6 11.76 6.06 -6.56
CA ALA A 6 11.91 4.68 -6.12
C ALA A 6 11.75 4.52 -4.60
N THR A 7 12.21 5.50 -3.82
CA THR A 7 12.00 5.51 -2.36
C THR A 7 10.54 5.68 -1.99
N ALA A 8 9.82 6.62 -2.64
CA ALA A 8 8.41 6.84 -2.38
C ALA A 8 7.56 5.60 -2.72
N ILE A 9 7.82 4.96 -3.87
CA ILE A 9 7.15 3.72 -4.28
C ILE A 9 7.42 2.60 -3.26
N THR A 10 8.68 2.46 -2.81
CA THR A 10 9.06 1.45 -1.81
C THR A 10 8.34 1.68 -0.48
N CYS A 11 8.22 2.94 -0.04
CA CYS A 11 7.49 3.28 1.20
C CYS A 11 6.02 2.87 1.13
N ALA A 12 5.30 3.25 0.06
CA ALA A 12 3.91 2.86 -0.12
C ALA A 12 3.75 1.33 -0.11
N ARG A 13 4.59 0.63 -0.85
CA ARG A 13 4.59 -0.84 -0.91
C ARG A 13 4.78 -1.51 0.45
N VAL A 14 5.74 -1.03 1.25
CA VAL A 14 6.01 -1.54 2.61
C VAL A 14 4.80 -1.38 3.52
N LEU A 15 4.10 -0.25 3.44
CA LEU A 15 2.92 0.03 4.26
C LEU A 15 1.76 -0.88 3.89
N ILE A 16 1.52 -1.11 2.58
CA ILE A 16 0.49 -2.04 2.10
C ILE A 16 0.83 -3.47 2.53
N THR A 17 2.10 -3.88 2.45
CA THR A 17 2.54 -5.20 2.96
C THR A 17 2.38 -5.31 4.47
N ALA A 18 2.71 -4.26 5.21
CA ALA A 18 2.56 -4.24 6.66
C ALA A 18 1.09 -4.40 7.08
N LEU A 19 0.15 -3.83 6.32
CA LEU A 19 -1.29 -4.03 6.51
C LEU A 19 -1.70 -5.48 6.19
N ALA A 20 -1.24 -6.06 5.08
CA ALA A 20 -1.54 -7.45 4.73
C ALA A 20 -1.08 -8.45 5.81
N ASP A 21 0.06 -8.17 6.45
CA ASP A 21 0.71 -9.01 7.47
C ASP A 21 0.30 -8.66 8.92
N HIS A 22 -0.57 -7.67 9.15
CA HIS A 22 -0.77 -7.10 10.48
C HIS A 22 -1.57 -8.07 11.41
N PRO A 23 -1.08 -8.36 12.64
CA PRO A 23 -1.66 -9.38 13.51
C PRO A 23 -3.03 -9.01 14.11
N ASP A 24 -3.35 -7.73 14.24
CA ASP A 24 -4.70 -7.29 14.65
C ASP A 24 -5.76 -7.48 13.56
N HIS A 25 -5.40 -8.10 12.43
CA HIS A 25 -6.37 -8.68 11.51
C HIS A 25 -6.96 -9.93 12.19
N ALA A 26 -7.83 -9.70 13.17
CA ALA A 26 -8.84 -10.65 13.61
C ALA A 26 -9.93 -10.87 12.52
N PHE A 27 -9.57 -10.66 11.25
CA PHE A 27 -10.42 -10.75 10.08
C PHE A 27 -10.18 -12.08 9.37
N PRO A 28 -11.23 -12.70 8.80
CA PRO A 28 -11.10 -13.98 8.10
C PRO A 28 -10.04 -13.88 6.98
N PRO A 29 -9.50 -15.01 6.50
CA PRO A 29 -8.41 -15.07 5.49
C PRO A 29 -8.62 -14.24 4.21
N PHE A 30 -9.82 -13.72 3.99
CA PHE A 30 -10.20 -12.86 2.86
C PHE A 30 -9.66 -11.42 2.95
N ALA A 31 -9.53 -10.83 4.15
CA ALA A 31 -8.98 -9.47 4.27
C ALA A 31 -7.50 -9.42 3.83
N SER A 32 -6.73 -10.46 4.16
CA SER A 32 -5.36 -10.64 3.65
C SER A 32 -5.33 -10.71 2.12
N SER A 33 -6.32 -11.36 1.49
CA SER A 33 -6.43 -11.45 0.03
C SER A 33 -6.70 -10.10 -0.64
N ASP A 34 -7.40 -9.16 0.01
CA ASP A 34 -7.71 -7.85 -0.57
C ASP A 34 -6.48 -6.92 -0.51
N TYR A 35 -5.70 -6.95 0.57
CA TYR A 35 -4.41 -6.24 0.61
C TYR A 35 -3.38 -6.84 -0.35
N GLU A 36 -3.36 -8.17 -0.53
CA GLU A 36 -2.54 -8.82 -1.55
C GLU A 36 -2.92 -8.35 -2.96
N ARG A 37 -4.23 -8.19 -3.22
CA ARG A 37 -4.70 -7.64 -4.49
C ARG A 37 -4.29 -6.18 -4.68
N ALA A 38 -4.42 -5.34 -3.65
CA ALA A 38 -3.94 -3.97 -3.67
C ALA A 38 -2.44 -3.90 -4.00
N LEU A 39 -1.64 -4.81 -3.44
CA LEU A 39 -0.22 -4.95 -3.72
C LEU A 39 0.07 -5.32 -5.18
N ILE A 40 -0.68 -6.28 -5.73
CA ILE A 40 -0.54 -6.70 -7.13
C ILE A 40 -0.89 -5.56 -8.09
N ASP A 41 -1.99 -4.85 -7.83
CA ASP A 41 -2.43 -3.71 -8.65
C ASP A 41 -1.40 -2.57 -8.55
N PHE A 42 -0.91 -2.27 -7.35
CA PHE A 42 0.14 -1.28 -7.13
C PHE A 42 1.46 -1.63 -7.83
N ASP A 43 1.92 -2.89 -7.74
CA ASP A 43 3.13 -3.38 -8.40
C ASP A 43 2.97 -3.40 -9.93
N THR A 44 1.76 -3.63 -10.44
CA THR A 44 1.45 -3.56 -11.88
C THR A 44 1.57 -2.12 -12.40
N ILE A 45 1.12 -1.14 -11.61
CA ILE A 45 1.17 0.28 -11.96
C ILE A 45 2.59 0.83 -11.87
N CYS A 46 3.29 0.57 -10.77
CA CYS A 46 4.61 1.12 -10.49
C CYS A 46 5.76 0.34 -11.17
N GLY A 47 5.45 -0.82 -11.75
CA GLY A 47 6.40 -1.77 -12.31
C GLY A 47 7.14 -2.59 -11.24
N PRO A 48 7.79 -3.71 -11.63
CA PRO A 48 8.46 -4.60 -10.71
C PRO A 48 9.64 -3.89 -10.02
N GLN A 49 9.49 -3.59 -8.73
CA GLN A 49 10.58 -3.14 -7.88
C GLN A 49 11.35 -4.38 -7.35
N THR A 50 12.53 -4.67 -7.89
CA THR A 50 13.46 -5.67 -7.35
C THR A 50 14.15 -5.14 -6.07
N PRO A 51 14.55 -6.02 -5.13
CA PRO A 51 13.91 -6.12 -3.84
C PRO A 51 14.77 -5.54 -2.72
N GLY A 52 14.06 -4.96 -1.78
CA GLY A 52 14.55 -4.67 -0.46
C GLY A 52 13.36 -4.08 0.28
N LEU A 53 12.31 -4.88 0.50
CA LEU A 53 11.42 -4.56 1.61
C LEU A 53 12.36 -4.41 2.81
N PRO A 54 12.53 -3.22 3.38
CA PRO A 54 13.31 -3.10 4.60
C PRO A 54 12.74 -4.11 5.59
N ALA A 55 13.62 -4.83 6.29
CA ALA A 55 13.21 -5.69 7.41
C ALA A 55 12.47 -4.91 8.51
N LEU A 56 12.42 -3.57 8.41
CA LEU A 56 11.44 -2.76 9.13
C LEU A 56 10.03 -3.06 8.61
N ARG A 57 9.35 -3.94 9.32
CA ARG A 57 7.91 -3.82 9.46
C ARG A 57 7.63 -2.57 10.29
N PRO A 58 6.98 -1.53 9.73
CA PRO A 58 6.55 -0.41 10.55
C PRO A 58 5.68 -0.94 11.68
N ALA A 59 6.03 -0.58 12.92
CA ALA A 59 5.23 -0.87 14.09
C ALA A 59 4.14 0.18 14.21
N GLY A 60 2.92 -0.24 14.51
CA GLY A 60 1.76 0.64 14.65
C GLY A 60 0.48 -0.16 14.65
N GLN A 61 -0.63 0.47 15.01
CA GLN A 61 -1.95 -0.14 14.84
C GLN A 61 -2.33 -0.19 13.36
N ALA A 62 -3.23 -1.10 12.97
CA ALA A 62 -3.70 -1.21 11.59
C ALA A 62 -4.25 0.14 11.04
N SER A 63 -4.95 0.91 11.87
CA SER A 63 -5.43 2.25 11.50
C SER A 63 -4.30 3.25 11.21
N GLU A 64 -3.23 3.22 12.00
CA GLU A 64 -2.06 4.09 11.81
C GLU A 64 -1.30 3.71 10.53
N LEU A 65 -1.19 2.41 10.23
CA LEU A 65 -0.57 1.92 9.00
C LEU A 65 -1.42 2.26 7.77
N TYR A 66 -2.75 2.20 7.90
CA TYR A 66 -3.69 2.59 6.85
C TYR A 66 -3.58 4.07 6.52
N GLU A 67 -3.61 4.97 7.52
CA GLU A 67 -3.40 6.40 7.31
C GLU A 67 -2.05 6.72 6.65
N GLN A 68 -1.00 6.01 7.06
CA GLN A 68 0.31 6.14 6.43
C GLN A 68 0.31 5.68 4.97
N ALA A 69 -0.37 4.57 4.66
CA ALA A 69 -0.50 4.07 3.29
C ALA A 69 -1.25 5.07 2.40
N LEU A 70 -2.38 5.62 2.87
CA LEU A 70 -3.14 6.65 2.16
C LEU A 70 -2.26 7.88 1.84
N ASN A 71 -1.53 8.36 2.83
CA ASN A 71 -0.64 9.50 2.66
C ASN A 71 0.49 9.19 1.67
N ALA A 72 1.10 8.02 1.76
CA ALA A 72 2.17 7.61 0.85
C ALA A 72 1.70 7.57 -0.61
N ILE A 73 0.50 7.05 -0.88
CA ILE A 73 -0.07 7.00 -2.23
C ILE A 73 -0.45 8.39 -2.74
N THR A 74 -1.00 9.24 -1.88
CA THR A 74 -1.29 10.64 -2.23
C THR A 74 -0.02 11.38 -2.63
N ILE A 75 1.07 11.19 -1.90
CA ILE A 75 2.39 11.76 -2.22
C ILE A 75 2.89 11.27 -3.58
N LEU A 76 2.66 10.01 -3.95
CA LEU A 76 3.02 9.52 -5.29
C LEU A 76 2.25 10.25 -6.40
N GLY A 77 0.99 10.62 -6.14
CA GLY A 77 0.20 11.50 -7.01
C GLY A 77 0.79 12.91 -7.11
N ASP A 78 1.10 13.53 -5.98
CA ASP A 78 1.67 14.88 -5.93
C ASP A 78 3.04 14.98 -6.62
N LEU A 79 3.82 13.90 -6.57
CA LEU A 79 5.10 13.77 -7.27
C LEU A 79 4.95 13.49 -8.78
N GLY A 80 3.73 13.25 -9.26
CA GLY A 80 3.45 12.87 -10.65
C GLY A 80 3.95 11.47 -11.02
N ILE A 81 4.20 10.62 -10.02
CA ILE A 81 4.62 9.23 -10.21
C ILE A 81 3.40 8.38 -10.55
N LEU A 82 2.29 8.63 -9.85
CA LEU A 82 0.98 8.12 -10.19
C LEU A 82 0.14 9.24 -10.81
N ASP A 83 -0.64 8.92 -11.83
CA ASP A 83 -1.69 9.83 -12.29
C ASP A 83 -2.91 9.79 -11.36
N GLY A 84 -3.83 10.76 -11.52
CA GLY A 84 -4.99 10.88 -10.63
C GLY A 84 -5.90 9.64 -10.62
N LEU A 85 -6.03 8.95 -11.76
CA LEU A 85 -6.82 7.73 -11.84
C LEU A 85 -6.13 6.57 -11.12
N GLN A 86 -4.81 6.45 -11.25
CA GLN A 86 -4.02 5.44 -10.55
C GLN A 86 -4.05 5.65 -9.04
N VAL A 87 -3.97 6.90 -8.57
CA VAL A 87 -4.13 7.23 -7.14
C VAL A 87 -5.51 6.78 -6.66
N GLU A 88 -6.58 7.18 -7.35
CA GLU A 88 -7.95 6.82 -6.98
C GLU A 88 -8.15 5.30 -6.92
N LEU A 89 -7.66 4.56 -7.92
CA LEU A 89 -7.78 3.09 -7.97
C LEU A 89 -7.08 2.41 -6.79
N VAL A 90 -5.85 2.81 -6.46
CA VAL A 90 -5.11 2.19 -5.36
C VAL A 90 -5.75 2.53 -4.01
N LEU A 91 -6.22 3.77 -3.84
CA LEU A 91 -6.91 4.20 -2.62
C LEU A 91 -8.26 3.49 -2.44
N ASP A 92 -9.03 3.31 -3.50
CA ASP A 92 -10.33 2.61 -3.46
C ASP A 92 -10.17 1.15 -3.02
N VAL A 93 -9.17 0.44 -3.57
CA VAL A 93 -8.90 -0.96 -3.17
C VAL A 93 -8.42 -1.04 -1.72
N LEU A 94 -7.58 -0.10 -1.27
CA LEU A 94 -7.13 -0.05 0.13
C LEU A 94 -8.27 0.29 1.09
N ASP A 95 -9.13 1.22 0.71
CA ASP A 95 -10.29 1.59 1.51
C ASP A 95 -11.27 0.43 1.61
N GLN A 96 -11.51 -0.29 0.51
CA GLN A 96 -12.31 -1.50 0.52
C GLN A 96 -11.69 -2.61 1.39
N ALA A 97 -10.36 -2.79 1.36
CA ALA A 97 -9.67 -3.76 2.20
C ALA A 97 -9.73 -3.41 3.70
N PHE A 98 -9.83 -2.12 4.04
CA PHE A 98 -9.87 -1.64 5.43
C PHE A 98 -11.29 -1.52 6.00
N ASN A 99 -12.24 -1.02 5.20
CA ASN A 99 -13.60 -0.67 5.61
C ASN A 99 -14.69 -1.59 5.01
N GLY A 100 -14.34 -2.50 4.10
CA GLY A 100 -15.29 -3.35 3.39
C GLY A 100 -16.04 -4.33 4.30
N PRO A 101 -17.27 -4.72 3.94
CA PRO A 101 -18.02 -5.73 4.68
C PRO A 101 -17.38 -7.12 4.48
N TRP A 102 -17.01 -7.76 5.59
CA TRP A 102 -16.50 -9.14 5.66
C TRP A 102 -17.56 -10.19 5.37
#